data_AF-A0A838WU81-F1
#
_entry.id   AF-A0A838WU81-F1
#
_cell.length_a   1.000
_cell.length_b   1.000
_cell.length_c   1.000
_cell.angle_alpha   90.00
_cell.angle_beta   90.00
_cell.angle_gamma   90.00
#
_symmetry.space_group_name_H-M   'P 1'
#
loop_
_entity.id
_entity.type
_entity.pdbx_description
1 polymer ?
#
loop_
_entity_poly.entity_id
_entity_poly.type
_entity_poly.pdbx_seq_one_letter_code
_entity_poly.pdbx_strand_id
1 'polypeptide(L)'
;AVMAKGVEDTLFYRASRLVALQEVGGAPGRFGVSAAEFHLLQQERANLWPLAMTSLTTHDTKRTEDTRARIMEITEVANDFAELVRQVNAIVPAPDAATAHFLIQNLLGVWPHDGEITESLRSRLHDYAIKAVREAGVKTSWFDQDETFEQAITDWIDALLSGPVTSAITDFAARLHGGAIQVSLGRKML
;
A
#
# COMPACT_ATOMS: atom_id res chain seq x y z
N ALA A 1 -15.61 -17.73 -5.21
CA ALA A 1 -15.50 -16.82 -6.37
C ALA A 1 -15.96 -15.40 -6.06
N VAL A 2 -17.18 -15.18 -5.56
CA VAL A 2 -17.73 -13.82 -5.29
C VAL A 2 -16.92 -13.03 -4.26
N MET A 3 -16.46 -13.66 -3.17
CA MET A 3 -15.65 -12.99 -2.13
C MET A 3 -14.28 -12.56 -2.66
N ALA A 4 -13.52 -13.47 -3.28
CA ALA A 4 -12.21 -13.13 -3.86
C ALA A 4 -12.31 -12.03 -4.94
N LYS A 5 -13.19 -12.20 -5.94
CA LYS A 5 -13.36 -11.23 -7.03
C LYS A 5 -13.88 -9.87 -6.55
N GLY A 6 -14.87 -9.85 -5.65
CA GLY A 6 -15.50 -8.61 -5.22
C GLY A 6 -14.73 -7.87 -4.13
N VAL A 7 -14.12 -8.61 -3.19
CA VAL A 7 -13.44 -8.03 -2.02
C VAL A 7 -11.95 -7.84 -2.32
N GLU A 8 -11.25 -8.90 -2.72
CA GLU A 8 -9.79 -8.88 -2.85
C GLU A 8 -9.32 -8.22 -4.15
N ASP A 9 -10.09 -8.37 -5.23
CA ASP A 9 -9.73 -7.86 -6.56
C ASP A 9 -10.47 -6.57 -6.96
N THR A 10 -11.34 -6.04 -6.11
CA THR A 10 -12.04 -4.77 -6.40
C THR A 10 -12.13 -3.86 -5.19
N LEU A 11 -12.72 -4.31 -4.07
CA LEU A 11 -12.85 -3.45 -2.88
C LEU A 11 -11.48 -2.99 -2.35
N PHE A 12 -10.48 -3.87 -2.35
CA PHE A 12 -9.12 -3.56 -1.90
C PHE A 12 -8.37 -2.53 -2.78
N TYR A 13 -8.87 -2.24 -3.98
CA TYR A 13 -8.33 -1.20 -4.85
C TYR A 13 -9.16 0.08 -4.82
N ARG A 14 -10.35 0.07 -4.20
CA ARG A 14 -11.24 1.22 -4.05
C ARG A 14 -11.18 1.86 -2.66
N ALA A 15 -10.90 1.06 -1.63
CA ALA A 15 -10.70 1.57 -0.28
C ALA A 15 -9.24 1.99 -0.08
N SER A 16 -9.01 3.14 0.55
CA SER A 16 -7.65 3.66 0.75
C SER A 16 -7.40 4.20 2.15
N ARG A 17 -8.20 3.81 3.16
CA ARG A 17 -8.00 4.24 4.56
C ARG A 17 -6.59 3.90 5.08
N LEU A 18 -6.19 2.64 4.93
CA LEU A 18 -4.83 2.17 5.18
C LEU A 18 -4.61 0.90 4.35
N VAL A 19 -3.85 1.01 3.25
CA VAL A 19 -3.73 -0.09 2.27
C VAL A 19 -2.91 -1.27 2.77
N ALA A 20 -2.14 -1.11 3.85
CA ALA A 20 -1.46 -2.22 4.53
C ALA A 20 -2.42 -3.28 5.11
N LEU A 21 -3.68 -2.91 5.36
CA LEU A 21 -4.71 -3.82 5.89
C LEU A 21 -5.50 -4.57 4.81
N GLN A 22 -5.27 -4.21 3.54
CA GLN A 22 -6.02 -4.71 2.39
C GLN A 22 -5.21 -5.84 1.75
N GLU A 23 -5.29 -6.99 2.39
CA GLU A 23 -4.52 -8.19 2.06
C GLU A 23 -5.37 -9.43 1.96
N VAL A 24 -4.87 -10.43 1.23
CA VAL A 24 -5.55 -11.72 1.05
C VAL A 24 -5.85 -12.34 2.42
N GLY A 25 -7.13 -12.70 2.64
CA GLY A 25 -7.62 -13.19 3.93
C GLY A 25 -7.79 -12.12 5.04
N GLY A 26 -7.48 -10.85 4.76
CA GLY A 26 -7.65 -9.72 5.68
C GLY A 26 -9.08 -9.17 5.72
N ALA A 27 -9.41 -8.51 6.83
CA ALA A 27 -10.70 -7.83 7.02
C ALA A 27 -10.46 -6.32 7.28
N PRO A 28 -10.32 -5.47 6.24
CA PRO A 28 -9.87 -4.08 6.39
C PRO A 28 -10.82 -3.18 7.20
N GLY A 29 -12.05 -3.64 7.47
CA GLY A 29 -12.94 -2.99 8.43
C GLY A 29 -12.36 -2.99 9.85
N ARG A 30 -11.59 -4.01 10.23
CA ARG A 30 -10.86 -4.08 11.50
C ARG A 30 -9.52 -3.37 11.33
N PHE A 31 -9.33 -2.27 12.05
CA PHE A 31 -8.11 -1.45 11.93
C PHE A 31 -6.88 -2.10 12.58
N GLY A 32 -7.10 -2.84 13.67
CA GLY A 32 -6.07 -3.54 14.42
C GLY A 32 -6.70 -4.40 15.51
N VAL A 33 -5.84 -5.08 16.28
CA VAL A 33 -6.23 -5.89 17.44
C VAL A 33 -5.39 -5.50 18.65
N SER A 34 -5.92 -5.69 19.85
CA SER A 34 -5.13 -5.52 21.08
C SER A 34 -4.17 -6.69 21.27
N ALA A 35 -3.15 -6.52 22.12
CA ALA A 35 -2.26 -7.62 22.51
C ALA A 35 -3.03 -8.78 23.16
N ALA A 36 -4.04 -8.47 23.98
CA ALA A 36 -4.89 -9.48 24.60
C ALA A 36 -5.67 -10.30 23.58
N GLU A 37 -6.26 -9.64 22.58
CA GLU A 37 -6.94 -10.33 21.48
C GLU A 37 -5.97 -11.16 20.64
N PHE A 38 -4.78 -10.64 20.34
CA PHE A 38 -3.74 -11.39 19.63
C PHE A 38 -3.39 -12.70 20.36
N HIS A 39 -3.16 -12.66 21.67
CA HIS A 39 -2.87 -13.84 22.47
C HIS A 39 -4.03 -14.84 22.51
N LEU A 40 -5.27 -14.36 22.61
CA LEU A 40 -6.46 -15.21 22.55
C LEU A 40 -6.55 -15.95 21.20
N LEU A 41 -6.31 -15.24 20.09
CA LEU A 41 -6.26 -15.85 18.75
C LEU A 41 -5.11 -16.85 18.60
N GLN A 42 -3.95 -16.60 19.22
CA GLN A 42 -2.84 -17.57 19.20
C GLN A 42 -3.17 -18.82 20.02
N GLN A 43 -3.82 -18.66 21.18
CA GLN A 43 -4.25 -19.79 22.00
C GLN A 43 -5.31 -20.65 21.28
N GLU A 44 -6.28 -20.01 20.64
CA GLU A 44 -7.29 -20.70 19.83
C GLU A 44 -6.63 -21.50 18.69
N ARG A 45 -5.69 -20.89 17.96
CA ARG A 45 -4.93 -21.57 16.90
C ARG A 45 -4.14 -22.77 17.45
N ALA A 46 -3.46 -22.62 18.59
CA ALA A 46 -2.69 -23.71 19.20
C ALA A 46 -3.58 -24.91 19.58
N ASN A 47 -4.82 -24.66 20.00
CA ASN A 47 -5.77 -25.71 20.37
C ASN A 47 -6.42 -26.38 19.15
N LEU A 48 -6.83 -25.59 18.14
CA LEU A 48 -7.64 -26.07 17.01
C LEU A 48 -6.79 -26.49 15.81
N TRP A 49 -5.66 -25.81 15.56
CA TRP A 49 -4.81 -26.00 14.38
C TRP A 49 -3.31 -25.88 14.71
N PRO A 50 -2.76 -26.75 15.59
CA PRO A 50 -1.37 -26.65 16.07
C PRO A 50 -0.30 -26.78 14.98
N LEU A 51 -0.64 -27.35 13.82
CA LEU A 51 0.27 -27.55 12.69
C LEU A 51 -0.03 -26.62 11.50
N ALA A 52 -0.98 -25.69 11.63
CA ALA A 52 -1.29 -24.77 10.54
C ALA A 52 -0.17 -23.76 10.31
N MET A 53 0.11 -23.48 9.05
CA MET A 53 1.10 -22.48 8.65
C MET A 53 0.68 -21.08 9.11
N THR A 54 1.65 -20.31 9.60
CA THR A 54 1.60 -18.85 9.67
C THR A 54 2.44 -18.27 8.53
N SER A 55 1.95 -17.21 7.89
CA SER A 55 2.67 -16.59 6.77
C SER A 55 2.50 -15.08 6.80
N LEU A 56 3.58 -14.37 6.45
CA LEU A 56 3.59 -12.93 6.30
C LEU A 56 3.57 -12.54 4.82
N THR A 57 4.35 -13.20 3.97
CA THR A 57 4.41 -12.95 2.52
C THR A 57 4.22 -14.26 1.75
N THR A 58 3.41 -14.23 0.69
CA THR A 58 3.26 -15.34 -0.25
C THR A 58 3.43 -14.84 -1.68
N HIS A 59 3.32 -15.74 -2.67
CA HIS A 59 3.30 -15.34 -4.07
C HIS A 59 2.02 -14.58 -4.46
N ASP A 60 0.96 -14.66 -3.63
CA ASP A 60 -0.36 -14.05 -3.88
C ASP A 60 -0.67 -12.86 -2.97
N THR A 61 0.14 -12.57 -1.95
CA THR A 61 -0.05 -11.36 -1.13
C THR A 61 0.00 -10.11 -2.00
N LYS A 62 -0.91 -9.17 -1.77
CA LYS A 62 -1.02 -7.94 -2.56
C LYS A 62 0.24 -7.07 -2.37
N ARG A 63 0.88 -7.15 -1.20
CA ARG A 63 2.10 -6.45 -0.77
C ARG A 63 2.94 -7.37 0.10
N THR A 64 4.26 -7.24 0.01
CA THR A 64 5.16 -7.95 0.92
C THR A 64 5.03 -7.42 2.35
N GLU A 65 5.43 -8.23 3.32
CA GLU A 65 5.40 -7.87 4.74
C GLU A 65 6.13 -6.56 5.06
N ASP A 66 7.30 -6.30 4.47
CA ASP A 66 8.07 -5.08 4.69
C ASP A 66 7.42 -3.85 4.06
N THR A 67 6.80 -4.03 2.88
CA THR A 67 5.99 -2.99 2.24
C THR A 67 4.84 -2.59 3.18
N ARG A 68 4.15 -3.58 3.76
CA ARG A 68 3.09 -3.33 4.74
C ARG A 68 3.63 -2.72 6.03
N ALA A 69 4.79 -3.18 6.53
CA ALA A 69 5.46 -2.65 7.72
C ALA A 69 5.66 -1.15 7.61
N ARG A 70 6.19 -0.70 6.47
CA ARG A 70 6.41 0.72 6.20
C ARG A 70 5.13 1.53 6.04
N ILE A 71 4.13 0.98 5.36
CA ILE A 71 2.84 1.68 5.19
C ILE A 71 2.13 1.85 6.54
N MET A 72 2.22 0.89 7.47
CA MET A 72 1.59 1.02 8.78
C MET A 72 2.23 2.12 9.63
N GLU A 73 3.50 2.47 9.41
CA GLU A 73 4.15 3.57 10.12
C GLU A 73 3.45 4.92 9.89
N ILE A 74 2.69 5.06 8.79
CA ILE A 74 1.82 6.22 8.55
C ILE A 74 0.87 6.45 9.74
N THR A 75 0.46 5.40 10.45
CA THR A 75 -0.46 5.52 11.59
C THR A 75 0.14 6.26 12.78
N GLU A 76 1.46 6.25 12.94
CA GLU A 76 2.19 6.97 13.99
C GLU A 76 2.37 8.46 13.62
N VAL A 77 2.27 8.80 12.33
CA VAL A 77 2.51 10.16 11.79
C VAL A 77 1.36 10.64 10.89
N ALA A 78 0.12 10.29 11.23
CA ALA A 78 -1.04 10.46 10.34
C ALA A 78 -1.29 11.92 9.91
N ASN A 79 -1.02 12.89 10.79
CA ASN A 79 -1.16 14.32 10.45
C ASN A 79 -0.12 14.78 9.43
N ASP A 80 1.12 14.31 9.56
CA ASP A 80 2.20 14.63 8.63
C ASP A 80 1.96 13.96 7.28
N PHE A 81 1.44 12.74 7.27
CA PHE A 81 1.01 12.09 6.04
C PHE A 81 -0.11 12.87 5.34
N ALA A 82 -1.10 13.36 6.10
CA ALA A 82 -2.17 14.18 5.54
C ALA A 82 -1.64 15.50 4.95
N GLU A 83 -0.62 16.10 5.56
CA GLU A 83 0.05 17.29 5.01
C GLU A 83 0.84 16.97 3.74
N LEU A 84 1.61 15.87 3.72
CA LEU A 84 2.30 15.41 2.51
C LEU A 84 1.32 15.23 1.36
N VAL A 85 0.19 14.56 1.58
CA VAL A 85 -0.83 14.34 0.54
C VAL A 85 -1.42 15.67 0.06
N ARG A 86 -1.69 16.63 0.95
CA ARG A 86 -2.15 17.98 0.57
C ARG A 86 -1.11 18.71 -0.27
N GLN A 87 0.15 18.69 0.14
CA GLN A 87 1.25 19.32 -0.57
C GLN A 87 1.44 18.71 -1.97
N VAL A 88 1.47 17.38 -2.06
CA VAL A 88 1.56 16.65 -3.33
C VAL A 88 0.41 17.05 -4.25
N ASN A 89 -0.83 17.03 -3.76
CA ASN A 89 -1.99 17.37 -4.59
C ASN A 89 -2.04 18.85 -5.01
N ALA A 90 -1.44 19.76 -4.24
CA ALA A 90 -1.36 21.17 -4.61
C ALA A 90 -0.31 21.44 -5.70
N ILE A 91 0.80 20.69 -5.72
CA ILE A 91 1.93 20.93 -6.63
C ILE A 91 1.83 20.05 -7.89
N VAL A 92 1.46 18.78 -7.72
CA VAL A 92 1.26 17.81 -8.80
C VAL A 92 -0.13 17.17 -8.65
N PRO A 93 -1.20 17.89 -9.05
CA PRO A 93 -2.57 17.40 -8.94
C PRO A 93 -2.74 16.06 -9.65
N ALA A 94 -3.36 15.11 -8.97
CA ALA A 94 -3.58 13.79 -9.54
C ALA A 94 -4.81 13.74 -10.45
N PRO A 95 -4.86 12.84 -11.45
CA PRO A 95 -6.04 12.64 -12.29
C PRO A 95 -7.30 12.19 -11.52
N ASP A 96 -7.12 11.46 -10.42
CA ASP A 96 -8.19 11.05 -9.51
C ASP A 96 -7.68 11.00 -8.06
N ALA A 97 -8.37 11.69 -7.15
CA ALA A 97 -7.93 11.84 -5.76
C ALA A 97 -7.97 10.52 -4.95
N ALA A 98 -8.94 9.63 -5.22
CA ALA A 98 -9.04 8.36 -4.49
C ALA A 98 -7.92 7.41 -4.93
N THR A 99 -7.68 7.32 -6.23
CA THR A 99 -6.53 6.61 -6.82
C THR A 99 -5.21 7.17 -6.29
N ALA A 100 -5.06 8.50 -6.23
CA ALA A 100 -3.85 9.14 -5.72
C ALA A 100 -3.56 8.73 -4.28
N HIS A 101 -4.57 8.80 -3.41
CA HIS A 101 -4.42 8.45 -2.00
C HIS A 101 -4.02 6.98 -1.81
N PHE A 102 -4.56 6.07 -2.64
CA PHE A 102 -4.16 4.67 -2.67
C PHE A 102 -2.71 4.49 -3.14
N LEU A 103 -2.35 5.11 -4.27
CA LEU A 103 -1.02 4.93 -4.89
C LEU A 103 0.10 5.55 -4.06
N ILE A 104 -0.11 6.70 -3.42
CA ILE A 104 0.89 7.34 -2.55
C ILE A 104 1.30 6.39 -1.41
N GLN A 105 0.34 5.68 -0.78
CA GLN A 105 0.70 4.73 0.28
C GLN A 105 1.55 3.58 -0.27
N ASN A 106 1.21 3.02 -1.42
CA ASN A 106 1.99 1.95 -2.05
C ASN A 106 3.40 2.41 -2.42
N LEU A 107 3.49 3.60 -3.00
CA LEU A 107 4.74 4.24 -3.39
C LEU A 107 5.65 4.48 -2.18
N LEU A 108 5.11 4.99 -1.07
CA LEU A 108 5.86 5.11 0.20
C LEU A 108 6.34 3.75 0.73
N GLY A 109 5.52 2.71 0.59
CA GLY A 109 5.85 1.34 1.01
C GLY A 109 7.07 0.75 0.32
N VAL A 110 7.34 1.14 -0.94
CA VAL A 110 8.45 0.60 -1.76
C VAL A 110 9.55 1.62 -2.07
N TRP A 111 9.44 2.86 -1.56
CA TRP A 111 10.40 3.92 -1.84
C TRP A 111 11.83 3.51 -1.45
N PRO A 112 12.87 3.84 -2.24
CA PRO A 112 14.23 3.44 -1.93
C PRO A 112 14.72 4.16 -0.67
N HIS A 113 15.33 3.43 0.27
CA HIS A 113 15.78 4.01 1.54
C HIS A 113 16.99 4.96 1.37
N ASP A 114 17.86 4.65 0.41
CA ASP A 114 18.97 5.52 -0.01
C ASP A 114 18.50 6.72 -0.87
N GLY A 115 17.20 6.79 -1.20
CA GLY A 115 16.62 7.84 -2.03
C GLY A 115 16.92 7.66 -3.53
N GLU A 116 17.62 6.61 -3.95
CA GLU A 116 17.99 6.39 -5.35
C GLU A 116 16.84 5.73 -6.12
N ILE A 117 16.12 6.55 -6.87
CA ILE A 117 15.02 6.09 -7.73
C ILE A 117 15.59 5.53 -9.03
N THR A 118 15.54 4.21 -9.14
CA THR A 118 16.03 3.50 -10.34
C THR A 118 14.94 3.39 -11.42
N GLU A 119 15.37 3.20 -12.67
CA GLU A 119 14.43 2.95 -13.77
C GLU A 119 13.62 1.66 -13.58
N SER A 120 14.22 0.65 -12.95
CA SER A 120 13.49 -0.58 -12.58
C SER A 120 12.36 -0.30 -11.60
N LEU A 121 12.57 0.59 -10.62
CA LEU A 121 11.51 0.98 -9.70
C LEU A 121 10.41 1.79 -10.42
N ARG A 122 10.79 2.72 -11.30
CA ARG A 122 9.84 3.50 -12.12
C ARG A 122 8.92 2.58 -12.92
N SER A 123 9.50 1.66 -13.70
CA SER A 123 8.75 0.69 -14.50
C SER A 123 7.81 -0.16 -13.64
N ARG A 124 8.28 -0.66 -12.48
CA ARG A 124 7.44 -1.43 -11.56
C ARG A 124 6.27 -0.63 -10.98
N LEU A 125 6.48 0.66 -10.69
CA LEU A 125 5.41 1.53 -10.20
C LEU A 125 4.39 1.84 -11.30
N HIS A 126 4.82 2.00 -12.55
CA HIS A 126 3.90 2.16 -13.69
C HIS A 126 3.03 0.92 -13.86
N ASP A 127 3.65 -0.26 -13.96
CA ASP A 127 2.94 -1.52 -14.13
C ASP A 127 1.96 -1.78 -12.98
N TYR A 128 2.39 -1.49 -11.74
CA TYR A 128 1.53 -1.61 -10.57
C TYR A 128 0.37 -0.61 -10.59
N ALA A 129 0.61 0.64 -10.97
CA ALA A 129 -0.42 1.67 -11.03
C ALA A 129 -1.49 1.33 -12.06
N ILE A 130 -1.09 0.92 -13.28
CA ILE A 130 -2.02 0.48 -14.33
C ILE A 130 -2.84 -0.71 -13.88
N LYS A 131 -2.19 -1.73 -13.30
CA LYS A 131 -2.90 -2.87 -12.70
C LYS A 131 -3.92 -2.38 -11.67
N ALA A 132 -3.50 -1.57 -10.70
CA ALA A 132 -4.35 -1.13 -9.61
C ALA A 132 -5.60 -0.36 -10.09
N VAL A 133 -5.46 0.54 -11.08
CA VAL A 133 -6.61 1.30 -11.59
C VAL A 133 -7.57 0.43 -12.41
N ARG A 134 -7.08 -0.58 -13.12
CA ARG A 134 -7.90 -1.55 -13.85
C ARG A 134 -8.63 -2.51 -12.91
N GLU A 135 -7.98 -2.97 -11.84
CA GLU A 135 -8.62 -3.78 -10.80
C GLU A 135 -9.67 -2.97 -10.01
N ALA A 136 -9.41 -1.67 -9.78
CA ALA A 136 -10.41 -0.79 -9.20
C ALA A 136 -11.65 -0.68 -10.09
N GLY A 137 -11.51 -0.64 -11.42
CA GLY A 137 -12.65 -0.65 -12.34
C GLY A 137 -13.56 0.58 -12.21
N VAL A 138 -13.02 1.73 -11.77
CA VAL A 138 -13.78 2.97 -11.55
C VAL A 138 -13.63 3.94 -12.72
N LYS A 139 -12.41 4.06 -13.25
CA LYS A 139 -12.05 4.99 -14.34
C LYS A 139 -11.64 4.26 -15.62
N THR A 140 -10.93 3.15 -15.45
CA THR A 140 -10.52 2.20 -16.49
C THR A 140 -10.73 0.78 -15.97
N SER A 141 -10.79 -0.22 -16.84
CA SER A 141 -10.94 -1.62 -16.46
C SER A 141 -10.15 -2.54 -17.40
N TRP A 142 -10.06 -3.82 -17.06
CA TRP A 142 -9.45 -4.82 -17.94
C TRP A 142 -10.17 -4.98 -19.29
N PHE A 143 -11.46 -4.69 -19.36
CA PHE A 143 -12.30 -4.91 -20.55
C PHE A 143 -12.53 -3.64 -21.38
N ASP A 144 -12.49 -2.48 -20.74
CA ASP A 144 -12.71 -1.17 -21.34
C ASP A 144 -11.62 -0.24 -20.80
N GLN A 145 -10.56 -0.06 -21.59
CA GLN A 145 -9.32 0.61 -21.21
C GLN A 145 -9.38 2.09 -21.63
N ASP A 146 -9.33 2.99 -20.65
CA ASP A 146 -9.20 4.43 -20.90
C ASP A 146 -7.72 4.80 -20.99
N GLU A 147 -7.19 4.77 -22.22
CA GLU A 147 -5.77 5.10 -22.50
C GLU A 147 -5.39 6.51 -22.03
N THR A 148 -6.33 7.46 -22.06
CA THR A 148 -6.05 8.85 -21.64
C THR A 148 -5.88 8.92 -20.12
N PHE A 149 -6.77 8.25 -19.38
CA PHE A 149 -6.65 8.17 -17.92
C PHE A 149 -5.41 7.38 -17.49
N GLU A 150 -5.11 6.25 -18.16
CA GLU A 150 -3.94 5.43 -17.86
C GLU A 150 -2.63 6.19 -18.10
N GLN A 151 -2.52 6.92 -19.22
CA GLN A 151 -1.36 7.77 -19.50
C GLN A 151 -1.23 8.89 -18.45
N ALA A 152 -2.34 9.55 -18.09
CA ALA A 152 -2.32 10.59 -17.07
C ALA A 152 -1.86 10.07 -15.71
N ILE A 153 -2.16 8.82 -15.37
CA ILE A 153 -1.68 8.18 -14.14
C ILE A 153 -0.18 7.91 -14.21
N THR A 154 0.35 7.38 -15.31
CA THR A 154 1.80 7.14 -15.45
C THR A 154 2.59 8.45 -15.46
N ASP A 155 2.10 9.49 -16.16
CA ASP A 155 2.72 10.81 -16.16
C ASP A 155 2.76 11.42 -14.75
N TRP A 156 1.69 11.21 -13.98
CA TRP A 156 1.63 11.63 -12.60
C TRP A 156 2.63 10.87 -11.72
N ILE A 157 2.79 9.55 -11.90
CA ILE A 157 3.83 8.77 -11.21
C ILE A 157 5.23 9.32 -11.56
N ASP A 158 5.51 9.64 -12.82
CA ASP A 158 6.77 10.25 -13.23
C ASP A 158 7.02 11.60 -12.56
N ALA A 159 5.97 12.41 -12.39
CA ALA A 159 6.05 13.68 -11.66
C ALA A 159 6.31 13.49 -10.15
N LEU A 160 5.85 12.39 -9.54
CA LEU A 160 6.20 12.04 -8.15
C LEU A 160 7.66 11.57 -8.02
N LEU A 161 8.15 10.83 -9.02
CA LEU A 161 9.48 10.21 -9.01
C LEU A 161 10.62 11.13 -9.44
N SER A 162 10.34 12.18 -10.21
CA SER A 162 11.38 13.06 -10.77
C SER A 162 10.99 14.54 -10.80
N GLY A 163 9.92 14.90 -10.12
CA GLY A 163 9.37 16.25 -10.13
C GLY A 163 9.57 17.01 -8.82
N PRO A 164 8.84 18.13 -8.63
CA PRO A 164 9.08 19.08 -7.54
C PRO A 164 8.75 18.54 -6.14
N VAL A 165 8.05 17.41 -6.03
CA VAL A 165 7.65 16.81 -4.74
C VAL A 165 8.50 15.60 -4.35
N THR A 166 9.41 15.17 -5.22
CA THR A 166 10.21 13.95 -5.02
C THR A 166 11.04 14.02 -3.75
N SER A 167 11.67 15.15 -3.45
CA SER A 167 12.43 15.34 -2.20
C SER A 167 11.54 15.21 -0.96
N ALA A 168 10.35 15.83 -0.96
CA ALA A 168 9.41 15.74 0.15
C ALA A 168 8.94 14.29 0.39
N ILE A 169 8.72 13.52 -0.67
CA ILE A 169 8.38 12.10 -0.59
C ILE A 169 9.56 11.29 -0.04
N THR A 170 10.77 11.53 -0.55
CA THR A 170 12.00 10.86 -0.06
C THR A 170 12.24 11.12 1.41
N ASP A 171 12.14 12.37 1.84
CA ASP A 171 12.31 12.76 3.24
C ASP A 171 11.25 12.10 4.14
N PHE A 172 10.00 12.07 3.68
CA PHE A 172 8.93 11.39 4.41
C PHE A 172 9.17 9.88 4.51
N ALA A 173 9.53 9.22 3.40
CA ALA A 173 9.83 7.79 3.37
C ALA A 173 11.03 7.43 4.26
N ALA A 174 12.05 8.29 4.32
CA ALA A 174 13.19 8.13 5.21
C ALA A 174 12.78 8.18 6.69
N ARG A 175 11.85 9.09 7.05
CA ARG A 175 11.29 9.16 8.42
C ARG A 175 10.53 7.90 8.81
N LEU A 176 9.80 7.28 7.89
CA LEU A 176 9.09 6.02 8.16
C LEU A 176 10.03 4.83 8.36
N HIS A 177 11.27 4.89 7.84
CA HIS A 177 12.15 3.74 7.75
C HIS A 177 12.49 3.11 9.11
N GLY A 178 12.79 3.95 10.11
CA GLY A 178 13.15 3.48 11.45
C GLY A 178 12.04 2.64 12.10
N GLY A 179 10.82 3.15 12.12
CA GLY A 179 9.65 2.43 12.65
C GLY A 179 9.28 1.21 11.80
N ALA A 180 9.39 1.31 10.48
CA ALA A 180 9.16 0.19 9.57
C ALA A 180 10.05 -1.03 9.87
N ILE A 181 11.34 -0.80 10.17
CA ILE A 181 12.26 -1.88 10.58
C ILE A 181 11.78 -2.53 11.89
N GLN A 182 11.40 -1.73 12.89
CA GLN A 182 10.92 -2.26 14.17
C GLN A 182 9.66 -3.10 13.99
N VAL A 183 8.71 -2.63 13.19
CA VAL A 183 7.46 -3.35 12.90
C VAL A 183 7.74 -4.63 12.13
N SER A 184 8.65 -4.62 11.14
CA SER A 184 9.04 -5.81 10.38
C SER A 184 9.69 -6.86 11.28
N LEU A 185 10.72 -6.48 12.04
CA LEU A 185 11.42 -7.39 12.95
C LEU A 185 10.49 -7.94 14.03
N GLY A 186 9.63 -7.09 14.61
CA GLY A 186 8.65 -7.50 15.60
C GLY A 186 7.68 -8.53 15.03
N ARG A 187 7.16 -8.33 13.82
CA ARG A 187 6.27 -9.29 13.15
C ARG A 187 6.95 -10.57 12.74
N LYS A 188 8.24 -10.51 12.38
CA LYS A 188 9.02 -11.70 12.01
C LYS A 188 9.33 -12.58 13.23
N MET A 189 9.43 -11.97 14.42
CA MET A 189 9.65 -12.68 15.68
C MET A 189 8.38 -13.34 16.23
N LEU A 190 7.20 -12.72 16.02
CA LEU A 190 5.89 -13.25 16.42
C LEU A 190 5.46 -14.46 15.59
#